data_AF-A0A4Q4Y111-F1
#
_entry.id   AF-A0A4Q4Y111-F1
#
_cell.length_a   1.000
_cell.length_b   1.000
_cell.length_c   1.000
_cell.angle_alpha   90.00
_cell.angle_beta   90.00
_cell.angle_gamma   90.00
#
_symmetry.space_group_name_H-M   'P 1'
#
loop_
_entity.id
_entity.type
_entity.pdbx_description
1 polymer ?
#
loop_
_entity_poly.entity_id
_entity_poly.type
_entity_poly.pdbx_seq_one_letter_code
_entity_poly.pdbx_strand_id
1 'polypeptide(L)'
;MPKTSFEKTRKAIAKKKGPIESLHQYSRDSKRLHRAQVRDEKLEKIAASRRKNDQPYLERATFFQEALKQNESRPLQLDTIQELIKTYVHQYDEKLDEIKKSRRKGRPASTKEDLLKMKIESLQKEWQNGFRQYL
;
A
#
# COMPACT_ATOMS: atom_id res chain seq x y z
N MET A 1 -14.59 -9.80 14.14
CA MET A 1 -13.55 -10.37 13.27
C MET A 1 -13.69 -11.88 13.23
N PRO A 2 -13.65 -12.53 12.05
CA PRO A 2 -13.60 -13.98 11.97
C PRO A 2 -12.35 -14.49 12.68
N LYS A 3 -12.47 -15.55 13.50
CA LYS A 3 -11.34 -16.15 14.22
C LYS A 3 -10.32 -16.71 13.21
N THR A 4 -9.05 -16.38 13.41
CA THR A 4 -7.94 -16.84 12.56
C THR A 4 -7.76 -18.36 12.68
N SER A 5 -7.03 -18.96 11.72
CA SER A 5 -6.80 -20.41 11.74
C SER A 5 -6.02 -20.82 12.99
N PHE A 6 -5.08 -20.00 13.42
CA PHE A 6 -4.30 -20.16 14.64
C PHE A 6 -5.19 -20.17 15.88
N GLU A 7 -6.06 -19.17 16.07
CA GLU A 7 -6.92 -19.06 17.25
C GLU A 7 -7.88 -20.26 17.38
N LYS A 8 -8.41 -20.75 16.26
CA LYS A 8 -9.22 -21.97 16.24
C LYS A 8 -8.43 -23.21 16.67
N THR A 9 -7.21 -23.36 16.13
CA THR A 9 -6.33 -24.50 16.41
C THR A 9 -5.85 -24.48 17.86
N ARG A 10 -5.48 -23.30 18.35
CA ARG A 10 -5.10 -23.03 19.74
C ARG A 10 -6.19 -23.46 20.71
N LYS A 11 -7.44 -22.99 20.48
CA LYS A 11 -8.59 -23.34 21.33
C LYS A 11 -8.90 -24.83 21.31
N ALA A 12 -8.80 -25.47 20.14
CA ALA A 12 -9.07 -26.91 20.02
C ALA A 12 -8.05 -27.77 20.78
N ILE A 13 -6.77 -27.41 20.70
CA ILE A 13 -5.71 -28.11 21.44
C ILE A 13 -5.85 -27.87 22.94
N ALA A 14 -6.08 -26.62 23.35
CA ALA A 14 -6.25 -26.26 24.76
C ALA A 14 -7.40 -27.03 25.42
N LYS A 15 -8.52 -27.20 24.71
CA LYS A 15 -9.67 -28.00 25.17
C LYS A 15 -9.33 -29.48 25.38
N LYS A 16 -8.40 -30.05 24.60
CA LYS A 16 -8.09 -31.49 24.60
C LYS A 16 -6.92 -31.85 25.53
N LYS A 17 -5.94 -30.96 25.68
CA LYS A 17 -4.64 -31.27 26.30
C LYS A 17 -4.26 -30.33 27.45
N GLY A 18 -5.09 -29.34 27.77
CA GLY A 18 -4.77 -28.33 28.78
C GLY A 18 -3.93 -27.18 28.21
N PRO A 19 -3.24 -26.41 29.06
CA PRO A 19 -2.47 -25.23 28.63
C PRO A 19 -1.47 -25.55 27.50
N ILE A 20 -1.33 -24.64 26.54
CA ILE A 20 -0.47 -24.83 25.35
C ILE A 20 1.00 -24.89 25.75
N GLU A 21 1.35 -24.26 26.86
CA GLU A 21 2.67 -24.23 27.48
C GLU A 21 3.13 -25.62 27.93
N SER A 22 2.21 -26.59 28.06
CA SER A 22 2.53 -27.98 28.40
C SER A 22 2.84 -28.86 27.17
N LEU A 23 2.74 -28.33 25.96
CA LEU A 23 3.01 -29.08 24.73
C LEU A 23 4.51 -29.20 24.45
N HIS A 24 4.98 -30.44 24.30
CA HIS A 24 6.35 -30.67 23.83
C HIS A 24 6.56 -30.10 22.42
N GLN A 25 7.69 -29.43 22.18
CA GLN A 25 8.01 -28.73 20.94
C GLN A 25 7.88 -29.60 19.67
N TYR A 26 8.21 -30.89 19.75
CA TYR A 26 8.14 -31.81 18.60
C TYR A 26 6.81 -32.58 18.47
N SER A 27 5.85 -32.29 19.34
CA SER A 27 4.54 -32.95 19.31
C SER A 27 3.78 -32.65 18.01
N ARG A 28 2.85 -33.55 17.64
CA ARG A 28 1.98 -33.35 16.46
C ARG A 28 1.14 -32.07 16.59
N ASP A 29 0.72 -31.74 17.80
CA ASP A 29 -0.12 -30.57 18.08
C ASP A 29 0.68 -29.27 18.01
N SER A 30 1.95 -29.26 18.46
CA SER A 30 2.87 -28.14 18.25
C SER A 30 3.11 -27.87 16.76
N LYS A 31 3.34 -28.93 15.96
CA LYS A 31 3.45 -28.81 14.49
C LYS A 31 2.15 -28.33 13.83
N ARG A 32 0.99 -28.68 14.38
CA ARG A 32 -0.32 -28.18 13.90
C ARG A 32 -0.49 -26.70 14.20
N LEU A 33 -0.14 -26.27 15.41
CA LEU A 33 -0.19 -24.87 15.83
C LEU A 33 0.74 -24.01 14.97
N HIS A 34 1.98 -24.45 14.76
CA HIS A 34 2.95 -23.75 13.93
C HIS A 34 2.46 -23.59 12.47
N ARG A 35 1.91 -24.65 11.87
CA ARG A 35 1.33 -24.56 10.51
C ARG A 35 0.17 -23.57 10.43
N ALA A 36 -0.66 -23.51 11.46
CA ALA A 36 -1.77 -22.55 11.51
C ALA A 36 -1.24 -21.11 11.60
N GLN A 37 -0.22 -20.87 12.43
CA GLN A 37 0.45 -19.57 12.53
C GLN A 37 1.06 -19.13 11.19
N VAL A 38 1.89 -19.98 10.57
CA VAL A 38 2.54 -19.67 9.28
C VAL A 38 1.52 -19.40 8.18
N ARG A 39 0.37 -20.08 8.21
CA ARG A 39 -0.72 -19.83 7.26
C ARG A 39 -1.31 -18.43 7.45
N ASP A 40 -1.61 -18.05 8.69
CA ASP A 40 -2.17 -16.74 8.99
C ASP A 40 -1.18 -15.62 8.61
N GLU A 41 0.11 -15.77 8.94
CA GLU A 41 1.18 -14.84 8.52
C GLU A 41 1.25 -14.70 6.99
N LYS A 42 1.13 -15.80 6.24
CA LYS A 42 1.14 -15.76 4.77
C LYS A 42 -0.07 -15.01 4.22
N LEU A 43 -1.25 -15.25 4.78
CA LEU A 43 -2.48 -14.55 4.38
C LEU A 43 -2.39 -13.06 4.66
N GLU A 44 -1.85 -12.68 5.82
CA GLU A 44 -1.60 -11.28 6.17
C GLU A 44 -0.63 -10.61 5.20
N LYS A 45 0.48 -11.28 4.85
CA LYS A 45 1.43 -10.77 3.84
C LYS A 45 0.78 -10.55 2.48
N ILE A 46 -0.06 -11.48 2.02
CA ILE A 46 -0.80 -11.34 0.76
C ILE A 46 -1.78 -10.15 0.85
N ALA A 47 -2.54 -10.04 1.94
CA ALA A 47 -3.47 -8.93 2.14
C ALA A 47 -2.74 -7.58 2.19
N ALA A 48 -1.60 -7.50 2.87
CA ALA A 48 -0.76 -6.32 2.92
C ALA A 48 -0.20 -5.96 1.54
N SER A 49 0.23 -6.94 0.75
CA SER A 49 0.69 -6.73 -0.63
C SER A 49 -0.43 -6.18 -1.52
N ARG A 50 -1.66 -6.72 -1.40
CA ARG A 50 -2.81 -6.20 -2.14
C ARG A 50 -3.08 -4.74 -1.78
N ARG A 51 -3.17 -4.43 -0.48
CA ARG A 51 -3.37 -3.04 -0.01
C ARG A 51 -2.30 -2.09 -0.55
N LYS A 52 -1.03 -2.50 -0.57
CA LYS A 52 0.07 -1.68 -1.12
C LYS A 52 -0.07 -1.46 -2.63
N ASN A 53 -0.51 -2.48 -3.37
CA ASN A 53 -0.75 -2.36 -4.80
C ASN A 53 -1.98 -1.50 -5.12
N ASP A 54 -2.99 -1.54 -4.24
CA ASP A 54 -4.24 -0.79 -4.40
C ASP A 54 -4.11 0.68 -3.92
N GLN A 55 -3.12 0.95 -3.06
CA GLN A 55 -2.88 2.26 -2.45
C GLN A 55 -2.79 3.43 -3.46
N PRO A 56 -2.07 3.33 -4.60
CA PRO A 56 -2.01 4.42 -5.57
C PRO A 56 -3.36 4.78 -6.17
N TYR A 57 -4.25 3.80 -6.36
CA TYR A 57 -5.60 4.05 -6.86
C TYR A 57 -6.45 4.79 -5.82
N LEU A 58 -6.33 4.41 -4.55
CA LEU A 58 -7.00 5.11 -3.45
C LEU A 58 -6.47 6.54 -3.31
N GLU A 59 -5.15 6.75 -3.33
CA GLU A 59 -4.52 8.09 -3.25
C GLU A 59 -4.97 8.99 -4.42
N ARG A 60 -5.08 8.42 -5.62
CA ARG A 60 -5.63 9.12 -6.79
C ARG A 60 -7.08 9.51 -6.58
N ALA A 61 -7.93 8.55 -6.17
CA ALA A 61 -9.35 8.80 -5.94
C ALA A 61 -9.57 9.86 -4.85
N THR A 62 -8.80 9.82 -3.77
CA THR A 62 -8.89 10.82 -2.69
C THR A 62 -8.53 12.22 -3.19
N PHE A 63 -7.47 12.35 -4.00
CA PHE A 63 -7.08 13.65 -4.58
C PHE A 63 -8.20 14.26 -5.42
N PHE A 64 -8.80 13.49 -6.33
CA PHE A 64 -9.89 13.99 -7.16
C PHE A 64 -11.17 14.24 -6.37
N GLN A 65 -11.48 13.41 -5.36
CA GLN A 65 -12.62 13.65 -4.46
C GLN A 65 -12.46 14.94 -3.65
N GLU A 66 -11.25 15.24 -3.18
CA GLU A 66 -10.97 16.50 -2.48
C GLU A 66 -11.10 17.70 -3.42
N ALA A 67 -10.60 17.60 -4.65
CA ALA A 67 -10.79 18.64 -5.67
C ALA A 67 -12.27 18.87 -6.02
N LEU A 68 -13.09 17.80 -6.05
CA LEU A 68 -14.54 17.91 -6.26
C LEU A 68 -15.26 18.57 -5.08
N LYS A 69 -14.86 18.24 -3.84
CA LYS A 69 -15.42 18.88 -2.64
C LYS A 69 -15.14 20.38 -2.61
N GLN A 70 -13.94 20.79 -3.04
CA GLN A 70 -13.58 22.21 -3.16
C GLN A 70 -14.40 22.94 -4.24
N ASN A 71 -14.83 22.24 -5.29
CA ASN A 71 -15.69 22.77 -6.35
C ASN A 71 -17.20 22.62 -6.05
N GLU A 72 -17.58 22.52 -4.77
CA GLU A 72 -18.98 22.37 -4.31
C GLU A 72 -19.73 21.19 -4.96
N SER A 73 -19.01 20.13 -5.37
CA SER A 73 -19.59 18.98 -6.10
C SER A 73 -20.29 19.36 -7.42
N ARG A 74 -19.94 20.50 -8.02
CA ARG A 74 -20.41 20.85 -9.36
C ARG A 74 -19.68 20.01 -10.42
N PRO A 75 -20.33 19.71 -11.57
CA PRO A 75 -19.67 19.03 -12.67
C PRO A 75 -18.44 19.82 -13.12
N LEU A 76 -17.29 19.16 -13.15
CA LEU A 76 -16.06 19.76 -13.65
C LEU A 76 -16.09 19.81 -15.17
N GLN A 77 -15.68 20.95 -15.72
CA GLN A 77 -15.42 21.07 -17.15
C GLN A 77 -14.16 20.26 -17.52
N LEU A 78 -14.09 19.83 -18.77
CA LEU A 78 -12.99 19.00 -19.26
C LEU A 78 -11.63 19.69 -19.09
N ASP A 79 -11.56 21.01 -19.27
CA ASP A 79 -10.36 21.80 -19.08
C ASP A 79 -9.87 21.77 -17.62
N THR A 80 -10.78 21.92 -16.66
CA THR A 80 -10.48 21.84 -15.23
C THR A 80 -9.99 20.45 -14.84
N ILE A 81 -10.56 19.39 -15.44
CA ILE A 81 -10.09 18.01 -15.22
C ILE A 81 -8.66 17.85 -15.74
N GLN A 82 -8.35 18.38 -16.92
CA GLN A 82 -6.98 18.32 -17.46
C GLN A 82 -5.98 19.07 -16.57
N GLU A 83 -6.35 20.23 -16.04
CA GLU A 83 -5.53 20.98 -15.09
C GLU A 83 -5.27 20.18 -13.82
N LEU A 84 -6.31 19.59 -13.21
CA LEU A 84 -6.17 18.75 -12.02
C LEU A 84 -5.27 17.54 -12.27
N ILE A 85 -5.36 16.92 -13.44
CA ILE A 85 -4.47 15.80 -13.80
C ILE A 85 -3.02 16.29 -13.93
N LYS A 86 -2.79 17.44 -14.56
CA LYS A 86 -1.43 18.03 -14.63
C LYS A 86 -0.89 18.30 -13.23
N THR A 87 -1.68 18.91 -12.35
CA THR A 87 -1.29 19.15 -10.95
C THR A 87 -0.94 17.84 -10.24
N TYR A 88 -1.72 16.78 -10.44
CA TYR A 88 -1.45 15.47 -9.83
C TYR A 88 -0.16 14.81 -10.36
N VAL A 89 0.09 14.89 -11.67
CA VAL A 89 1.30 14.31 -12.29
C VAL A 89 2.56 15.05 -11.79
N HIS A 90 2.47 16.37 -11.63
CA HIS A 90 3.60 17.23 -11.22
C HIS A 90 3.74 17.41 -9.70
N GLN A 91 2.89 16.79 -8.88
CA GLN A 91 2.88 16.96 -7.41
C GLN A 91 4.21 16.62 -6.70
N TYR A 92 5.08 15.83 -7.35
CA TYR A 92 6.35 15.39 -6.79
C TYR A 92 7.55 16.18 -7.30
N ASP A 93 7.37 17.06 -8.28
CA ASP A 93 8.48 17.77 -8.94
C ASP A 93 9.16 18.74 -7.97
N GLU A 94 8.39 19.53 -7.21
CA GLU A 94 8.92 20.44 -6.20
C GLU A 94 9.73 19.69 -5.14
N LYS A 95 9.19 18.57 -4.65
CA LYS A 95 9.86 17.71 -3.67
C LYS A 95 11.15 17.10 -4.23
N LEU A 96 11.17 16.72 -5.51
CA LEU A 96 12.37 16.22 -6.17
C LEU A 96 13.45 17.30 -6.23
N ASP A 97 13.05 18.53 -6.53
CA ASP A 97 13.96 19.66 -6.65
C ASP A 97 14.50 20.11 -5.29
N GLU A 98 13.71 20.06 -4.21
CA GLU A 98 14.20 20.24 -2.85
C GLU A 98 15.26 19.20 -2.47
N ILE A 99 15.02 17.92 -2.78
CA ILE A 99 15.99 16.85 -2.52
C ILE A 99 17.28 17.11 -3.30
N LYS A 100 17.18 17.47 -4.59
CA LYS A 100 18.35 17.81 -5.42
C LYS A 100 19.11 19.03 -4.88
N LYS A 101 18.41 20.07 -4.43
CA LYS A 101 19.02 21.29 -3.85
C LYS A 101 19.73 21.00 -2.53
N SER A 102 19.15 20.14 -1.68
CA SER A 102 19.76 19.73 -0.41
C SER A 102 21.00 18.83 -0.59
N ARG A 103 21.19 18.27 -1.80
CA ARG A 103 22.30 17.37 -2.12
C ARG A 103 23.59 18.16 -2.33
N ARG A 104 24.61 17.85 -1.55
CA ARG A 104 25.98 18.36 -1.76
C ARG A 104 26.55 17.86 -3.09
N LYS A 105 27.33 18.70 -3.76
CA LYS A 105 28.02 18.37 -5.02
C LYS A 105 28.87 17.11 -4.82
N GLY A 106 28.67 16.11 -5.68
CA GLY A 106 29.42 14.84 -5.65
C GLY A 106 28.79 13.69 -4.86
N ARG A 107 27.71 13.92 -4.09
CA ARG A 107 26.98 12.81 -3.42
C ARG A 107 26.06 12.10 -4.43
N PRO A 108 26.05 10.76 -4.53
CA PRO A 108 25.09 10.05 -5.38
C PRO A 108 23.65 10.25 -4.90
N ALA A 109 22.69 10.01 -5.78
CA ALA A 109 21.26 10.08 -5.47
C ALA A 109 20.91 9.11 -4.33
N SER A 110 19.99 9.53 -3.46
CA SER A 110 19.49 8.64 -2.40
C SER A 110 18.47 7.66 -2.98
N THR A 111 18.30 6.49 -2.36
CA THR A 111 17.20 5.57 -2.68
C THR A 111 15.83 6.26 -2.68
N LYS A 112 15.62 7.25 -1.80
CA LYS A 112 14.38 8.04 -1.78
C LYS A 112 14.23 8.91 -3.04
N GLU A 113 15.32 9.48 -3.54
CA GLU A 113 15.35 10.28 -4.76
C GLU A 113 15.06 9.40 -5.99
N ASP A 114 15.68 8.23 -6.06
CA ASP A 114 15.48 7.29 -7.17
C ASP A 114 14.04 6.77 -7.22
N LEU A 115 13.46 6.40 -6.07
CA LEU A 115 12.06 5.99 -5.98
C LEU A 115 11.10 7.13 -6.39
N LEU A 116 11.43 8.38 -6.06
CA LEU A 116 10.62 9.53 -6.44
C LEU A 116 10.68 9.77 -7.97
N LYS A 117 11.87 9.67 -8.57
CA LYS A 117 12.04 9.76 -10.03
C LYS A 117 11.25 8.67 -10.76
N MET A 118 11.37 7.42 -10.30
CA MET A 118 10.61 6.31 -10.89
C MET A 118 9.10 6.54 -10.83
N LYS A 119 8.58 7.12 -9.74
CA LYS A 119 7.16 7.49 -9.62
C LYS A 119 6.75 8.59 -10.60
N ILE A 120 7.57 9.64 -10.73
CA ILE A 120 7.31 10.73 -11.68
C ILE A 120 7.29 10.18 -13.12
N GLU A 121 8.31 9.40 -13.48
CA GLU A 121 8.39 8.78 -14.81
C GLU A 121 7.19 7.86 -15.09
N SER A 122 6.73 7.08 -14.09
CA SER A 122 5.55 6.23 -14.27
C SER A 122 4.28 7.05 -14.49
N LEU A 123 4.10 8.15 -13.75
CA LEU A 123 2.94 9.04 -13.91
C LEU A 123 2.96 9.76 -15.26
N GLN A 124 4.12 10.23 -15.70
CA GLN A 124 4.28 10.87 -17.01
C GLN A 124 4.02 9.89 -18.16
N LYS A 125 4.53 8.66 -18.08
CA LYS A 125 4.24 7.61 -19.06
C LYS A 125 2.75 7.26 -19.09
N GLU A 126 2.11 7.19 -17.92
CA GLU A 126 0.66 6.94 -17.85
C GLU A 126 -0.14 8.10 -18.45
N TRP A 127 0.28 9.34 -18.23
CA TRP A 127 -0.32 10.52 -18.85
C TRP A 127 -0.22 10.48 -20.38
N GLN A 128 0.95 10.15 -20.92
CA GLN A 128 1.18 10.04 -22.36
C GLN A 128 0.40 8.90 -23.03
N ASN A 129 0.28 7.75 -22.35
CA ASN A 129 -0.35 6.54 -22.91
C ASN A 129 -1.88 6.49 -22.71
N GLY A 130 -2.47 7.55 -22.16
CA GLY A 130 -3.88 7.60 -21.79
C GLY A 130 -4.07 7.32 -20.31
N PHE A 131 -4.26 8.40 -19.55
CA PHE A 131 -4.45 8.35 -18.11
C PHE A 131 -5.77 7.66 -17.79
N ARG A 132 -5.70 6.50 -17.12
CA ARG A 132 -6.90 5.81 -16.69
C ARG A 132 -7.51 6.55 -15.51
N GLN A 133 -8.53 7.35 -15.82
CA GLN A 133 -9.51 7.79 -14.85
C GLN A 133 -10.38 6.56 -14.49
N TYR A 134 -9.92 5.74 -13.56
CA TYR A 134 -10.83 4.84 -12.87
C TYR A 134 -11.64 5.71 -11.90
N LEU A 135 -12.77 6.22 -12.39
CA LEU A 135 -13.89 6.70 -11.59
C LEU A 135 -14.92 5.57 -11.49
#